data_AF-A0A0N7YMP0-F1
#
_entry.id   AF-A0A0N7YMP0-F1
#
_cell.length_a   1.000
_cell.length_b   1.000
_cell.length_c   1.000
_cell.angle_alpha   90.00
_cell.angle_beta   90.00
_cell.angle_gamma   90.00
#
_symmetry.space_group_name_H-M   'P 1'
#
loop_
_entity.id
_entity.type
_entity.pdbx_description
1 polymer ?
#
loop_
_entity_poly.entity_id
_entity_poly.type
_entity_poly.pdbx_seq_one_letter_code
_entity_poly.pdbx_strand_id
1 'polypeptide(L)' 'MSLTMLVQNMDDWCGTPAPGHPPRPPWLRDILTAVVMAELSANMNGADERRSLYLAAARLYETAAEKVALNPQPLPPLEE' A
#
# COMPACT_ATOMS: atom_id res chain seq x y z
N MET A 1 13.45 9.23 -10.69
CA MET A 1 12.11 8.68 -11.00
C MET A 1 11.08 9.69 -10.52
N SER A 2 10.10 10.05 -11.34
CA SER A 2 9.05 11.00 -10.91
C SER A 2 8.01 10.30 -10.04
N LEU A 3 7.32 11.05 -9.17
CA LEU A 3 6.24 10.52 -8.34
C LEU A 3 5.12 9.90 -9.19
N THR A 4 4.75 10.55 -10.28
CA THR A 4 3.75 10.04 -11.22
C THR A 4 4.16 8.69 -11.79
N MET A 5 5.43 8.54 -12.19
CA MET A 5 5.95 7.29 -12.73
C MET A 5 6.03 6.19 -11.66
N LEU A 6 6.32 6.54 -10.40
CA LEU A 6 6.24 5.59 -9.28
C LEU A 6 4.82 5.06 -9.08
N VAL A 7 3.83 5.96 -9.04
CA VAL A 7 2.42 5.59 -8.85
C VAL A 7 1.91 4.76 -10.03
N GLN A 8 2.29 5.13 -11.27
CA GLN A 8 1.96 4.35 -12.46
C GLN A 8 2.55 2.93 -12.38
N ASN A 9 3.83 2.81 -12.02
CA ASN A 9 4.48 1.51 -11.86
C ASN A 9 3.82 0.67 -10.75
N MET A 10 3.38 1.32 -9.66
CA MET A 10 2.63 0.64 -8.61
C MET A 10 1.28 0.15 -9.10
N ASP A 11 0.56 0.95 -9.89
CA ASP A 11 -0.72 0.58 -10.49
C ASP A 11 -0.55 -0.60 -11.45
N ASP A 12 0.48 -0.57 -12.30
CA ASP A 12 0.81 -1.68 -13.20
C ASP A 12 1.19 -2.95 -12.43
N TRP A 13 1.96 -2.81 -11.34
CA TRP A 13 2.39 -3.94 -10.52
C TRP A 13 1.28 -4.54 -9.65
N CYS A 14 0.35 -3.70 -9.20
CA CYS A 14 -0.82 -4.12 -8.42
C CYS A 14 -2.01 -4.53 -9.31
N GLY A 15 -1.93 -4.28 -10.61
CA GLY A 15 -2.95 -4.62 -11.60
C GLY A 15 -3.01 -6.12 -11.91
N THR A 16 -3.50 -6.46 -13.10
CA THR A 16 -3.71 -7.85 -13.52
C THR A 16 -2.38 -8.62 -13.49
N PRO A 17 -2.30 -9.75 -12.76
CA PRO A 17 -1.08 -10.55 -12.72
C PRO A 17 -0.78 -11.15 -14.10
N ALA A 18 0.50 -11.44 -14.36
CA ALA A 18 0.90 -12.21 -15.52
C ALA A 18 0.21 -13.60 -15.54
N PRO A 19 -0.02 -14.20 -16.72
CA PRO A 19 -0.65 -15.51 -16.82
C PRO A 19 0.08 -16.55 -15.96
N GLY A 20 -0.68 -17.32 -15.17
CA GLY A 20 -0.13 -18.35 -14.26
C GLY A 20 0.26 -17.86 -12.87
N HIS A 21 0.12 -16.56 -12.57
CA HIS A 21 0.35 -16.02 -11.22
C HIS A 21 -0.97 -15.74 -10.48
N PRO A 22 -0.99 -15.90 -9.14
CA PRO A 22 -2.17 -15.58 -8.36
C PRO A 22 -2.48 -14.07 -8.43
N PRO A 23 -3.76 -13.68 -8.36
CA PRO A 23 -4.16 -12.28 -8.27
C PRO A 23 -3.50 -11.63 -7.05
N ARG A 24 -3.05 -10.38 -7.23
CA ARG A 24 -2.55 -9.58 -6.13
C ARG A 24 -3.71 -9.19 -5.21
N PRO A 25 -3.48 -9.04 -3.90
CA PRO A 25 -4.53 -8.62 -3.00
C PRO A 25 -5.06 -7.22 -3.36
N PRO A 26 -6.38 -6.98 -3.34
CA PRO A 26 -6.96 -5.71 -3.76
C PRO A 26 -6.56 -4.53 -2.86
N TRP A 27 -6.10 -4.80 -1.63
CA TRP A 27 -5.61 -3.81 -0.67
C TRP A 27 -4.13 -3.45 -0.85
N LEU A 28 -3.36 -4.16 -1.69
CA LEU A 28 -1.92 -3.94 -1.84
C LEU A 28 -1.59 -2.53 -2.33
N ARG A 29 -2.37 -2.05 -3.31
CA ARG A 29 -2.22 -0.70 -3.88
C ARG A 29 -2.37 0.39 -2.82
N ASP A 30 -3.38 0.26 -1.96
CA ASP A 30 -3.68 1.23 -0.91
C ASP A 30 -2.54 1.30 0.12
N ILE A 31 -2.00 0.13 0.54
CA ILE A 31 -0.85 0.07 1.45
C ILE A 31 0.37 0.75 0.85
N LEU A 32 0.74 0.41 -0.39
CA LEU A 32 1.89 1.01 -1.05
C LEU A 32 1.72 2.53 -1.21
N THR A 33 0.50 2.98 -1.53
CA THR A 33 0.19 4.41 -1.66
C THR A 33 0.35 5.12 -0.31
N ALA A 34 -0.12 4.52 0.78
CA ALA A 34 0.04 5.05 2.12
C ALA A 34 1.53 5.20 2.50
N VAL A 35 2.37 4.20 2.18
CA VAL A 35 3.82 4.27 2.42
C VAL A 35 4.44 5.43 1.64
N VAL A 36 4.12 5.59 0.35
CA VAL A 36 4.62 6.71 -0.45
C VAL A 36 4.20 8.06 0.13
N MET A 37 2.94 8.21 0.57
CA MET A 37 2.46 9.45 1.19
C MET A 37 3.18 9.75 2.50
N ALA A 38 3.43 8.73 3.34
CA ALA A 38 4.18 8.88 4.58
C ALA A 38 5.63 9.34 4.31
N GLU A 39 6.31 8.71 3.35
CA GLU A 39 7.68 9.09 2.95
C GLU A 39 7.74 10.50 2.35
N LEU A 40 6.77 10.87 1.51
CA LEU A 40 6.67 12.24 0.99
C LEU A 40 6.50 13.23 2.13
N SER A 41 5.63 12.94 3.10
CA SER A 41 5.40 13.82 4.24
C SER A 41 6.68 14.05 5.06
N ALA A 42 7.49 13.02 5.27
CA ALA A 42 8.75 13.10 6.01
C ALA A 42 9.74 14.09 5.36
N ASN A 43 9.67 14.24 4.04
CA ASN A 43 10.52 15.15 3.26
C ASN A 43 9.93 16.56 3.05
N MET A 44 8.73 16.85 3.56
CA MET A 44 8.12 18.17 3.43
C MET A 44 8.67 19.16 4.44
N ASN A 45 8.78 20.44 4.07
CA ASN A 45 9.23 21.52 4.94
C ASN A 45 8.09 22.14 5.78
N GLY A 46 6.85 22.17 5.25
CA GLY A 46 5.68 22.74 5.93
C GLY A 46 5.11 21.82 7.01
N ALA A 47 5.03 22.30 8.27
CA ALA A 47 4.58 21.47 9.40
C ALA A 47 3.11 21.03 9.26
N ASP A 48 2.21 21.92 8.84
CA ASP A 48 0.80 21.61 8.69
C ASP A 48 0.53 20.68 7.50
N GLU A 49 1.19 20.94 6.37
CA GLU A 49 1.08 20.10 5.17
C GLU A 49 1.67 18.71 5.41
N ARG A 50 2.84 18.62 6.06
CA ARG A 50 3.43 17.37 6.52
C ARG A 50 2.45 16.58 7.37
N ARG A 51 1.89 17.23 8.40
CA ARG A 51 0.95 16.57 9.33
C ARG A 51 -0.30 16.10 8.60
N SER A 52 -0.86 16.92 7.72
CA SER A 52 -2.05 16.58 6.93
C SER A 52 -1.80 15.36 6.04
N LEU A 53 -0.69 15.36 5.29
CA LEU A 53 -0.34 14.27 4.39
C LEU A 53 -0.05 12.96 5.15
N TYR A 54 0.67 13.04 6.28
CA TYR A 54 0.92 11.90 7.14
C TYR A 54 -0.39 11.31 7.71
N LEU A 55 -1.32 12.15 8.16
CA LEU A 55 -2.62 11.69 8.66
C LEU A 55 -3.46 11.02 7.57
N ALA A 56 -3.41 11.55 6.34
CA ALA A 56 -4.06 10.90 5.21
C ALA A 56 -3.43 9.53 4.89
N ALA A 57 -2.10 9.44 4.96
CA ALA A 57 -1.37 8.18 4.80
C ALA A 57 -1.77 7.15 5.86
N ALA A 58 -1.81 7.55 7.13
CA ALA A 58 -2.18 6.69 8.25
C ALA A 58 -3.61 6.13 8.10
N ARG A 59 -4.59 6.98 7.76
CA ARG A 59 -5.98 6.56 7.54
C ARG A 59 -6.13 5.56 6.39
N LEU A 60 -5.39 5.79 5.30
CA LEU A 60 -5.38 4.87 4.15
C LEU A 60 -4.78 3.51 4.55
N TYR A 61 -3.68 3.53 5.30
CA TYR A 61 -3.06 2.32 5.83
C TYR A 61 -4.00 1.55 6.75
N GLU A 62 -4.63 2.20 7.72
CA GLU A 62 -5.58 1.56 8.65
C GLU A 62 -6.73 0.88 7.89
N THR A 63 -7.34 1.59 6.93
CA THR A 63 -8.43 1.05 6.10
C THR A 63 -7.98 -0.18 5.30
N ALA A 64 -6.75 -0.17 4.78
CA ALA A 64 -6.22 -1.31 4.04
C ALA A 64 -5.83 -2.47 4.96
N ALA A 65 -5.26 -2.18 6.13
CA ALA A 65 -4.88 -3.17 7.13
C ALA A 65 -6.08 -3.93 7.69
N GLU A 66 -7.23 -3.27 7.88
CA GLU A 66 -8.49 -3.92 8.23
C GLU A 66 -8.89 -4.98 7.19
N LYS A 67 -8.74 -4.68 5.89
CA LYS A 67 -9.01 -5.64 4.81
C LYS A 67 -8.03 -6.82 4.81
N VAL A 68 -6.79 -6.60 5.22
CA VAL A 68 -5.79 -7.69 5.39
C VAL A 68 -6.18 -8.57 6.57
N ALA A 69 -6.54 -7.98 7.72
CA ALA A 69 -6.91 -8.69 8.93
C ALA A 69 -8.14 -9.59 8.73
N LEU A 70 -9.06 -9.20 7.85
CA LEU A 70 -10.21 -10.02 7.43
C LEU A 70 -9.84 -11.21 6.54
N ASN A 71 -8.60 -11.30 6.05
CA ASN A 71 -8.10 -12.41 5.24
C ASN A 71 -6.75 -12.92 5.78
N PRO A 72 -6.74 -13.56 6.97
CA PRO A 72 -5.51 -14.06 7.56
C PRO A 72 -4.86 -15.09 6.61
N GLN A 73 -3.53 -15.00 6.46
CA GLN A 73 -2.76 -16.02 5.75
C GLN A 73 -3.09 -17.39 6.38
N PRO A 74 -3.35 -18.42 5.56
CA PRO A 74 -3.57 -19.76 6.09
C PRO A 74 -2.36 -20.18 6.91
N LEU A 75 -2.61 -20.86 8.02
CA LEU A 75 -1.54 -21.43 8.82
C LEU A 75 -0.74 -22.40 7.93
N PRO A 76 0.59 -22.49 8.11
CA PRO A 76 1.37 -23.51 7.43
C PRO A 76 0.79 -24.90 7.75
N PRO A 77 0.83 -25.85 6.80
CA PRO A 77 0.34 -27.19 7.04
C PRO A 77 1.04 -27.79 8.26
N LEU A 78 0.28 -28.46 9.13
CA LEU A 78 0.85 -29.25 10.21
C LEU A 78 1.61 -30.42 9.56
N GLU A 79 2.87 -30.62 9.94
CA GLU A 79 3.62 -31.81 9.53
C GLU A 79 2.92 -33.07 10.07
N GLU A 80 2.77 -34.10 9.22
CA GLU A 80 2.24 -35.42 9.61
C GLU A 80 3.25 -36.24 10.42
#